data_AF-A0A7G3ZEL6-F1
#
_entry.id   AF-A0A7G3ZEL6-F1
#
_cell.length_a   1.000
_cell.length_b   1.000
_cell.length_c   1.000
_cell.angle_alpha   90.00
_cell.angle_beta   90.00
_cell.angle_gamma   90.00
#
_symmetry.space_group_name_H-M   'P 1'
#
loop_
_entity.id
_entity.type
_entity.pdbx_description
1 polymer ?
#
loop_
_entity_poly.entity_id
_entity_poly.type
_entity_poly.pdbx_seq_one_letter_code
_entity_poly.pdbx_strand_id
1 'polypeptide(L)'
;MFKSARRAGLAGSAVQVPVAVHAAGAAQHVDRDELLQFVGAFVAEKEAAITVGGGGEEVDATLGGALAQLKRFERDLKGLAPAALDA
;
A
#
# COMPACT_ATOMS: atom_id res chain seq x y z
N MET A 1 31.80 -2.25 8.15
CA MET A 1 30.94 -2.58 6.98
C MET A 1 30.07 -3.78 7.35
N PHE A 2 28.75 -3.59 7.57
CA PHE A 2 27.81 -4.64 8.03
C PHE A 2 26.63 -4.83 7.07
N LYS A 3 26.92 -5.03 5.79
CA LYS A 3 25.91 -5.39 4.77
C LYS A 3 25.87 -6.89 4.44
N SER A 4 26.84 -7.68 4.90
CA SER A 4 26.99 -9.08 4.47
C SER A 4 26.09 -10.08 5.21
N ALA A 5 25.83 -9.88 6.51
CA ALA A 5 25.06 -10.84 7.33
C ALA A 5 23.53 -10.73 7.24
N ARG A 6 22.99 -9.66 6.61
CA ARG A 6 21.54 -9.35 6.57
C ARG A 6 20.83 -9.82 5.28
N ARG A 7 21.47 -10.66 4.46
CA ARG A 7 20.81 -11.16 3.23
C ARG A 7 19.73 -12.21 3.50
N ALA A 8 19.88 -13.01 4.56
CA ALA A 8 18.89 -14.03 4.90
C ALA A 8 17.58 -13.44 5.48
N GLY A 9 17.67 -12.33 6.23
CA GLY A 9 16.48 -11.64 6.76
C GLY A 9 15.76 -10.72 5.76
N LEU A 10 16.26 -10.60 4.52
CA LEU A 10 15.59 -9.89 3.43
C LEU A 10 14.60 -10.78 2.66
N ALA A 11 14.69 -12.10 2.82
CA ALA A 11 13.72 -13.03 2.28
C ALA A 11 12.61 -13.22 3.33
N GLY A 12 11.40 -12.73 3.04
CA GLY A 12 10.25 -12.92 3.92
C GLY A 12 9.97 -14.40 4.17
N SER A 13 9.48 -14.73 5.36
CA SER A 13 9.12 -16.12 5.69
C SER A 13 7.86 -16.55 4.95
N ALA A 14 7.56 -17.85 4.91
CA ALA A 14 6.33 -18.38 4.31
C ALA A 14 5.03 -17.88 4.99
N VAL A 15 5.15 -17.26 6.17
CA VAL A 15 4.03 -16.58 6.85
C VAL A 15 3.81 -15.17 6.30
N GLN A 16 4.89 -14.50 5.86
CA GLN A 16 4.86 -13.12 5.37
C GLN A 16 4.69 -13.02 3.86
N VAL A 17 5.17 -14.02 3.12
CA VAL A 17 5.22 -14.01 1.65
C VAL A 17 4.59 -15.28 1.10
N PRO A 18 3.70 -15.18 0.09
CA PRO A 18 3.11 -16.35 -0.54
C PRO A 18 4.19 -17.24 -1.16
N VAL A 19 3.98 -18.57 -1.08
CA VAL A 19 4.93 -19.57 -1.62
C VAL A 19 5.08 -19.47 -3.14
N ALA A 20 3.98 -19.20 -3.85
CA ALA A 20 3.96 -18.95 -5.29
C ALA A 20 2.82 -18.00 -5.65
N VAL A 21 3.04 -17.14 -6.64
CA VAL A 21 2.03 -16.29 -7.26
C VAL A 21 2.08 -16.52 -8.76
N HIS A 22 0.96 -16.98 -9.34
CA HIS A 22 0.82 -17.20 -10.77
C HIS A 22 -0.11 -16.15 -11.36
N ALA A 23 0.28 -15.54 -12.48
CA ALA A 23 -0.62 -14.67 -13.22
C ALA A 23 -1.77 -15.50 -13.80
N ALA A 24 -3.01 -15.15 -13.46
CA ALA A 24 -4.20 -15.86 -13.95
C ALA A 24 -4.53 -15.56 -15.43
N GLY A 25 -3.86 -14.57 -16.03
CA GLY A 25 -4.06 -14.16 -17.41
C GLY A 25 -3.06 -13.07 -17.83
N ALA A 26 -3.24 -12.53 -19.03
CA ALA A 26 -2.44 -11.39 -19.50
C ALA A 26 -2.82 -10.11 -18.75
N ALA A 27 -1.82 -9.25 -18.46
CA ALA A 27 -2.06 -7.95 -17.86
C ALA A 27 -2.89 -7.06 -18.79
N GLN A 28 -3.82 -6.31 -18.21
CA GLN A 28 -4.72 -5.41 -18.93
C GLN A 28 -4.56 -3.99 -18.40
N HIS A 29 -4.61 -3.01 -19.30
CA HIS A 29 -4.63 -1.60 -18.91
C HIS A 29 -6.03 -1.21 -18.46
N VAL A 30 -6.09 -0.39 -17.41
CA VAL A 30 -7.33 0.19 -16.89
C VAL A 30 -7.35 1.67 -17.21
N ASP A 31 -8.55 2.21 -17.41
CA ASP A 31 -8.74 3.63 -17.65
C ASP A 31 -8.51 4.44 -16.38
N ARG A 32 -8.24 5.74 -16.56
CA ARG A 32 -7.99 6.66 -15.45
C ARG A 32 -9.12 6.68 -14.42
N ASP A 33 -10.36 6.68 -14.89
CA ASP A 33 -11.54 6.80 -14.02
C ASP A 33 -11.78 5.51 -13.22
N GLU A 34 -11.53 4.34 -13.83
CA GLU A 34 -11.56 3.04 -13.16
C GLU A 34 -10.49 2.96 -12.07
N LEU A 35 -9.28 3.42 -12.38
CA LEU A 35 -8.19 3.46 -11.41
C LEU A 35 -8.50 4.41 -10.23
N LEU A 36 -9.08 5.58 -10.50
CA LEU A 36 -9.51 6.52 -9.46
C LEU A 36 -10.58 5.89 -8.55
N GLN A 37 -11.56 5.20 -9.12
CA GLN A 37 -12.59 4.50 -8.37
C GLN A 37 -11.99 3.40 -7.49
N PHE A 38 -11.10 2.58 -8.04
CA PHE A 38 -10.41 1.52 -7.30
C PHE A 38 -9.62 2.07 -6.11
N VAL A 39 -8.77 3.09 -6.36
CA VAL A 39 -7.90 3.66 -5.33
C VAL A 39 -8.72 4.27 -4.20
N GLY A 40 -9.76 5.04 -4.52
CA GLY A 40 -10.62 5.66 -3.51
C GLY A 40 -11.34 4.63 -2.62
N ALA A 41 -11.89 3.56 -3.23
CA ALA A 41 -12.55 2.49 -2.51
C ALA A 41 -11.57 1.70 -1.61
N PHE A 42 -10.39 1.37 -2.15
CA PHE A 42 -9.37 0.61 -1.42
C PHE A 42 -8.84 1.38 -0.20
N VAL A 43 -8.56 2.68 -0.36
CA VAL A 43 -8.11 3.53 0.74
C VAL A 43 -9.17 3.58 1.84
N ALA A 44 -10.43 3.85 1.50
CA ALA A 44 -11.52 3.93 2.47
C ALA A 44 -11.72 2.60 3.24
N GLU A 45 -11.65 1.46 2.53
CA GLU A 45 -11.78 0.14 3.13
C GLU A 45 -10.67 -0.14 4.16
N LYS A 46 -9.40 0.11 3.79
CA LYS A 46 -8.26 -0.17 4.66
C LYS A 46 -8.16 0.80 5.83
N GLU A 47 -8.54 2.06 5.67
CA GLU A 47 -8.62 3.00 6.79
C GLU A 47 -9.71 2.62 7.80
N ALA A 48 -10.86 2.13 7.32
CA ALA A 48 -11.89 1.59 8.20
C ALA A 48 -11.37 0.35 8.97
N ALA A 49 -10.64 -0.54 8.32
CA ALA A 49 -10.05 -1.71 8.97
C ALA A 49 -9.03 -1.33 10.07
N ILE A 50 -8.26 -0.27 9.89
CA ILE A 50 -7.29 0.24 10.89
C ILE A 50 -8.02 0.87 12.10
N THR A 51 -9.15 1.55 11.90
CA THR A 51 -9.85 2.26 12.98
C THR A 51 -10.71 1.35 13.88
N VAL A 52 -11.18 0.21 13.36
CA VAL A 52 -12.06 -0.73 14.10
C VAL A 52 -11.27 -1.75 14.95
N GLY A 53 -9.95 -1.87 14.74
CA GLY A 53 -9.04 -2.69 15.55
C GLY A 53 -8.78 -2.13 16.96
N GLY A 54 -9.82 -2.08 17.79
CA GLY A 54 -9.79 -1.59 19.18
C GLY A 54 -9.08 -2.55 20.15
N GLY A 55 -7.79 -2.79 19.96
CA GLY A 55 -7.04 -3.65 20.86
C GLY A 55 -5.54 -3.68 20.61
N GLY A 56 -4.85 -2.55 20.83
CA GLY A 56 -3.41 -2.52 21.19
C GLY A 56 -2.38 -3.22 20.29
N GLU A 57 -2.77 -3.77 19.14
CA GLU A 57 -1.83 -4.17 18.10
C GLU A 57 -1.35 -2.91 17.40
N GLU A 58 -0.03 -2.75 17.30
CA GLU A 58 0.61 -1.66 16.59
C GLU A 58 -0.11 -1.42 15.25
N VAL A 59 -0.71 -0.24 15.09
CA VAL A 59 -1.19 0.22 13.78
C VAL A 59 -0.06 -0.05 12.80
N ASP A 60 -0.28 -0.94 11.85
CA ASP A 60 0.76 -1.36 10.89
C ASP A 60 1.31 -0.10 10.21
N ALA A 61 2.47 0.35 10.69
CA ALA A 61 3.10 1.58 10.25
C ALA A 61 3.47 1.50 8.77
N THR A 62 3.65 0.27 8.25
CA THR A 62 3.90 0.03 6.84
C THR A 62 2.64 0.27 6.00
N LEU A 63 1.49 -0.23 6.44
CA LEU A 63 0.21 0.02 5.78
C LEU A 63 -0.20 1.50 5.88
N GLY A 64 -0.06 2.14 7.04
CA GLY A 64 -0.35 3.57 7.21
C GLY A 64 0.50 4.45 6.29
N GLY A 65 1.80 4.15 6.17
CA GLY A 65 2.71 4.81 5.22
C GLY A 65 2.31 4.58 3.75
N ALA A 66 1.94 3.34 3.40
CA ALA A 66 1.50 3.01 2.04
C ALA A 66 0.18 3.70 1.65
N LEU A 67 -0.78 3.81 2.58
CA LEU A 67 -2.03 4.54 2.34
C LEU A 67 -1.78 6.04 2.14
N ALA A 68 -0.85 6.64 2.89
CA ALA A 68 -0.46 8.03 2.69
C ALA A 68 0.18 8.26 1.30
N GLN A 69 0.98 7.31 0.80
CA GLN A 69 1.52 7.35 -0.56
C GLN A 69 0.39 7.23 -1.60
N LEU A 70 -0.55 6.32 -1.38
CA LEU A 70 -1.66 6.08 -2.29
C LEU A 70 -2.62 7.29 -2.40
N LYS A 71 -2.87 8.00 -1.29
CA LYS A 71 -3.62 9.27 -1.29
C LYS A 71 -2.95 10.37 -2.13
N ARG A 72 -1.60 10.42 -2.14
CA ARG A 72 -0.86 11.36 -3.00
C ARG A 72 -1.01 11.00 -4.47
N PHE A 73 -0.97 9.70 -4.79
CA PHE A 73 -1.21 9.19 -6.13
C PHE A 73 -2.64 9.46 -6.61
N GLU A 74 -3.65 9.22 -5.78
CA GLU A 74 -5.05 9.53 -6.10
C GLU A 74 -5.24 11.03 -6.41
N ARG A 75 -4.58 11.89 -5.64
CA ARG A 75 -4.60 13.34 -5.85
C ARG A 75 -3.93 13.76 -7.17
N ASP A 76 -2.81 13.13 -7.51
CA ASP A 76 -2.10 13.36 -8.78
C ASP A 76 -2.97 12.94 -9.98
N LEU A 77 -3.61 11.78 -9.89
CA LEU A 77 -4.59 11.34 -10.89
C LEU A 77 -5.72 12.35 -11.06
N LYS A 78 -6.17 13.03 -10.00
CA LYS A 78 -7.18 14.11 -10.05
C LYS A 78 -6.65 15.44 -10.62
N GLY A 79 -5.34 15.57 -10.87
CA GLY A 79 -4.71 16.80 -11.38
C GLY A 79 -4.55 17.90 -10.33
N LEU A 80 -4.61 17.55 -9.05
CA LEU A 80 -4.50 18.49 -7.93
C LEU A 80 -3.02 18.68 -7.55
N ALA A 81 -2.64 19.93 -7.23
CA ALA A 81 -1.29 20.25 -6.78
C ALA A 81 -0.87 19.40 -5.56
N PRO A 82 0.43 19.12 -5.37
CA PRO A 82 0.88 18.45 -4.16
C PRO A 82 0.51 19.30 -2.94
N ALA A 83 -0.27 18.75 -2.01
CA ALA A 83 -0.50 19.41 -0.72
C ALA A 83 0.88 19.71 -0.15
N ALA A 84 1.12 21.00 0.12
CA ALA A 84 2.29 21.41 0.88
C ALA A 84 2.35 20.53 2.13
N LEU A 85 3.53 19.99 2.41
CA LEU A 85 3.82 19.48 3.75
C LEU A 85 3.65 20.70 4.67
N ASP A 86 2.48 20.86 5.29
CA ASP A 86 2.33 21.81 6.39
C ASP A 86 3.34 21.38 7.45
N ALA A 87 4.26 22.30 7.75
CA ALA A 87 5.43 22.08 8.59
C ALA A 87 5.07 22.11 10.08
#